data_AF-A0A2D5N706-F1
#
_entry.id   AF-A0A2D5N706-F1
#
_cell.length_a   1.000
_cell.length_b   1.000
_cell.length_c   1.000
_cell.angle_alpha   90.00
_cell.angle_beta   90.00
_cell.angle_gamma   90.00
#
_symmetry.space_group_name_H-M   'P 1'
#
loop_
_entity.id
_entity.type
_entity.pdbx_description
1 polymer ?
#
loop_
_entity_poly.entity_id
_entity_poly.type
_entity_poly.pdbx_seq_one_letter_code
_entity_poly.pdbx_strand_id
1 'polypeptide(L)'
;MNILKYINFSVLFIFASCIDPVTPYFDFKEDLIIINAIATNVPGATNITVEKTFIEFGDYKSKPIKGCSIYLINSDTKERISFRENQDIYYVSDVFRITPGSRWEVEVILPDGEIYRSTSEKAPEKVSIENIYSEFNPEMAYDEVFGGYIPGDVIKIDFQDPVDQKNFYLFQYRAYQEEMYCRICDESILRDGNCLEEPNNPFLLNKYFTYICDERCWKITYNDEIIVFDDEFTNGKSISKLLVGRVPYETKQNILVEVINLNISENAYNYYKAIKDLVDNNSGLNAPLPTALVGNFNGITNPESNVLGRFTAGSSEIKSVFIPRKQRTVRTLGNIKLPSPEAYGDPIPNPMTYETPCEESVNRTAVLSVGKRVLFGDIETGDLDLDKDGILDQDDNCITFSNPDQVDIDSDGIGDLCDNDKDGDGYILFYENICDSNDLDANDIPLDTDLDFIPDCVDTDDDNDGYSDEYEDIAESDPLDVDSLPLDTDQDGLPDAVESRKRTDPNNPDTDGDGVKDGDDEYPRDPNRN
;
A
#
# COMPACT_ATOMS: atom_id res chain seq x y z
N MET A 1 28.04 -34.36 85.21
CA MET A 1 29.12 -34.40 84.20
C MET A 1 28.45 -34.23 82.85
N ASN A 2 28.87 -33.21 82.12
CA ASN A 2 28.22 -32.59 80.96
C ASN A 2 27.80 -33.54 79.84
N ILE A 3 26.57 -33.37 79.33
CA ILE A 3 26.27 -33.53 77.90
C ILE A 3 25.41 -32.33 77.46
N LEU A 4 26.07 -31.18 77.31
CA LEU A 4 25.72 -30.21 76.28
C LEU A 4 26.15 -30.82 74.95
N LYS A 5 25.19 -31.15 74.08
CA LYS A 5 25.32 -31.25 72.61
C LYS A 5 23.94 -31.63 72.07
N TYR A 6 23.56 -31.12 70.91
CA TYR A 6 22.24 -31.23 70.26
C TYR A 6 21.22 -30.14 70.61
N ILE A 7 21.66 -28.87 70.68
CA ILE A 7 20.84 -27.73 70.30
C ILE A 7 21.61 -27.01 69.20
N ASN A 8 21.31 -27.35 67.94
CA ASN A 8 21.54 -26.56 66.73
C ASN A 8 21.43 -27.50 65.52
N PHE A 9 20.21 -27.72 65.03
CA PHE A 9 19.92 -27.93 63.60
C PHE A 9 18.40 -28.15 63.42
N SER A 10 17.57 -27.14 63.75
CA SER A 10 16.11 -27.26 63.52
C SER A 10 15.44 -25.96 63.08
N VAL A 11 16.19 -24.99 62.56
CA VAL A 11 15.60 -23.76 62.00
C VAL A 11 16.34 -23.39 60.72
N LEU A 12 16.15 -24.19 59.66
CA LEU A 12 16.49 -23.79 58.29
C LEU A 12 15.81 -24.69 57.24
N PHE A 13 14.49 -24.87 57.31
CA PHE A 13 13.73 -25.60 56.27
C PHE A 13 12.29 -25.09 56.13
N ILE A 14 12.12 -23.77 56.17
CA ILE A 14 10.88 -23.11 55.75
C ILE A 14 11.33 -22.01 54.80
N PHE A 15 11.33 -22.29 53.50
CA PHE A 15 11.29 -21.36 52.33
C PHE A 15 11.74 -22.10 51.05
N ALA A 16 11.30 -23.35 50.87
CA ALA A 16 11.37 -24.02 49.57
C ALA A 16 9.94 -24.29 49.10
N SER A 17 9.13 -23.25 48.96
CA SER A 17 7.95 -23.32 48.11
C SER A 17 8.44 -23.08 46.69
N CYS A 18 8.66 -24.16 45.93
CA CYS A 18 8.74 -24.05 44.49
C CYS A 18 7.38 -23.51 44.02
N ILE A 19 7.38 -22.28 43.52
CA ILE A 19 6.28 -21.82 42.67
C ILE A 19 6.55 -22.53 41.35
N ASP A 20 5.79 -23.58 41.05
CA ASP A 20 5.78 -24.12 39.70
C ASP A 20 5.17 -23.03 38.79
N PRO A 21 5.94 -22.49 37.84
CA PRO A 21 5.37 -21.56 36.87
C PRO A 21 4.34 -22.35 36.05
N VAL A 22 3.06 -22.01 36.24
CA VAL A 22 2.01 -22.47 35.32
C VAL A 22 2.27 -21.72 34.02
N THR A 23 2.81 -22.41 33.02
CA THR A 23 2.84 -21.88 31.67
C THR A 23 1.40 -21.76 31.20
N PRO A 24 0.91 -20.57 30.83
CA PRO A 24 -0.42 -20.44 30.26
C PRO A 24 -0.50 -21.32 29.01
N TYR A 25 -1.46 -22.26 29.02
CA TYR A 25 -1.81 -23.01 27.81
C TYR A 25 -2.69 -22.09 26.97
N PHE A 26 -2.13 -21.52 25.93
CA PHE A 26 -2.90 -20.77 24.94
C PHE A 26 -3.50 -21.78 23.97
N ASP A 27 -4.83 -21.91 24.00
CA ASP A 27 -5.58 -22.66 23.00
C ASP A 27 -5.68 -21.77 21.75
N PHE A 28 -4.72 -21.93 20.83
CA PHE A 28 -4.69 -21.17 19.59
C PHE A 28 -5.82 -21.68 18.69
N LYS A 29 -6.83 -20.83 18.49
CA LYS A 29 -7.93 -21.11 17.57
C LYS A 29 -7.58 -20.54 16.21
N GLU A 30 -7.27 -21.42 15.27
CA GLU A 30 -7.22 -21.08 13.86
C GLU A 30 -8.65 -20.87 13.31
N ASP A 31 -8.75 -20.20 12.17
CA ASP A 31 -10.01 -20.06 11.43
C ASP A 31 -11.10 -19.23 12.12
N LEU A 32 -10.74 -18.23 12.93
CA LEU A 32 -11.70 -17.27 13.46
C LEU A 32 -12.18 -16.34 12.34
N ILE A 33 -13.49 -16.15 12.27
CA ILE A 33 -14.10 -15.19 11.35
C ILE A 33 -14.21 -13.84 12.05
N ILE A 34 -13.76 -12.78 11.40
CA ILE A 34 -13.87 -11.40 11.89
C ILE A 34 -14.80 -10.64 10.93
N ILE A 35 -15.89 -10.08 11.45
CA ILE A 35 -16.87 -9.32 10.67
C ILE A 35 -17.02 -7.93 11.28
N ASN A 36 -16.45 -6.91 10.65
CA ASN A 36 -16.61 -5.51 11.07
C ASN A 36 -17.51 -4.79 10.09
N ALA A 37 -18.61 -4.22 10.55
CA ALA A 37 -19.58 -3.55 9.70
C ALA A 37 -20.04 -2.23 10.31
N ILE A 38 -20.11 -1.20 9.48
CA ILE A 38 -20.59 0.13 9.87
C ILE A 38 -21.68 0.54 8.88
N ALA A 39 -22.82 1.00 9.38
CA ALA A 39 -23.85 1.66 8.59
C ALA A 39 -24.11 3.08 9.08
N THR A 40 -24.13 4.04 8.16
CA THR A 40 -24.27 5.48 8.48
C THR A 40 -25.17 6.23 7.50
N ASN A 41 -25.56 7.44 7.89
CA ASN A 41 -26.26 8.41 7.05
C ASN A 41 -25.31 9.20 6.13
N VAL A 42 -24.01 8.87 6.15
CA VAL A 42 -22.99 9.47 5.29
C VAL A 42 -22.83 8.61 4.03
N PRO A 43 -22.97 9.21 2.83
CA PRO A 43 -22.80 8.49 1.58
C PRO A 43 -21.38 7.92 1.45
N GLY A 44 -21.28 6.65 1.01
CA GLY A 44 -20.00 5.94 0.85
C GLY A 44 -19.32 5.49 2.16
N ALA A 45 -19.87 5.81 3.33
CA ALA A 45 -19.30 5.41 4.63
C ALA A 45 -19.98 4.18 5.26
N THR A 46 -20.87 3.51 4.53
CA THR A 46 -21.45 2.22 4.94
C THR A 46 -20.67 1.11 4.28
N ASN A 47 -19.95 0.33 5.08
CA ASN A 47 -19.05 -0.71 4.61
C ASN A 47 -18.99 -1.90 5.59
N ILE A 48 -18.40 -2.99 5.12
CA ILE A 48 -18.16 -4.20 5.89
C ILE A 48 -16.87 -4.88 5.42
N THR A 49 -16.06 -5.33 6.37
CA THR A 49 -14.95 -6.25 6.13
C THR A 49 -15.30 -7.63 6.68
N VAL A 50 -14.89 -8.66 5.96
CA VAL A 50 -15.03 -10.05 6.36
C VAL A 50 -13.67 -10.71 6.19
N GLU A 51 -13.08 -11.16 7.28
CA GLU A 51 -11.73 -11.72 7.32
C GLU A 51 -11.70 -13.07 8.02
N LYS A 52 -10.72 -13.89 7.64
CA LYS A 52 -10.42 -15.17 8.29
C LYS A 52 -9.02 -15.13 8.87
N THR A 53 -8.87 -15.52 10.14
CA THR A 53 -7.56 -15.60 10.77
C THR A 53 -6.80 -16.85 10.34
N PHE A 54 -5.48 -16.74 10.31
CA PHE A 54 -4.53 -17.83 10.13
C PHE A 54 -3.26 -17.54 10.92
N ILE A 55 -2.45 -18.57 11.16
CA ILE A 55 -1.18 -18.42 11.86
C ILE A 55 -0.06 -18.47 10.82
N GLU A 56 0.81 -17.47 10.83
CA GLU A 56 2.01 -17.41 9.98
C GLU A 56 3.22 -17.09 10.85
N PHE A 57 4.23 -17.95 10.84
CA PHE A 57 5.43 -17.84 11.68
C PHE A 57 5.17 -17.68 13.19
N GLY A 58 4.03 -18.16 13.68
CA GLY A 58 3.63 -18.06 15.08
C GLY A 58 2.85 -16.78 15.42
N ASP A 59 2.65 -15.90 14.45
CA ASP A 59 1.84 -14.69 14.60
C ASP A 59 0.45 -14.88 14.00
N TYR A 60 -0.56 -14.32 14.66
CA TYR A 60 -1.91 -14.25 14.10
C TYR A 60 -1.94 -13.21 12.98
N LYS A 61 -2.33 -13.66 11.79
CA LYS A 61 -2.65 -12.80 10.65
C LYS A 61 -4.09 -13.01 10.24
N SER A 62 -4.63 -12.07 9.47
CA SER A 62 -5.95 -12.19 8.86
C SER A 62 -5.87 -11.98 7.36
N LYS A 63 -6.79 -12.61 6.63
CA LYS A 63 -6.97 -12.41 5.19
C LYS A 63 -8.43 -12.14 4.87
N PRO A 64 -8.74 -11.21 3.94
CA PRO A 64 -10.09 -10.96 3.47
C PRO A 64 -10.73 -12.21 2.84
N ILE A 65 -12.04 -12.40 3.06
CA ILE A 65 -12.84 -13.45 2.42
C ILE A 65 -13.62 -12.83 1.26
N LYS A 66 -13.30 -13.27 0.04
CA LYS A 66 -13.91 -12.82 -1.21
C LYS A 66 -15.16 -13.63 -1.58
N GLY A 67 -16.06 -13.07 -2.39
CA GLY A 67 -17.27 -13.74 -2.86
C GLY A 67 -18.40 -13.87 -1.82
N CYS A 68 -18.38 -13.09 -0.75
CA CYS A 68 -19.44 -13.11 0.27
C CYS A 68 -20.74 -12.48 -0.27
N SER A 69 -21.88 -13.11 0.01
CA SER A 69 -23.19 -12.48 -0.23
C SER A 69 -23.65 -11.77 1.04
N ILE A 70 -23.58 -10.43 1.03
CA ILE A 70 -23.81 -9.60 2.22
C ILE A 70 -25.01 -8.68 2.03
N TYR A 71 -25.82 -8.57 3.09
CA TYR A 71 -27.05 -7.78 3.07
C TYR A 71 -27.20 -6.93 4.33
N LEU A 72 -27.47 -5.63 4.12
CA LEU A 72 -27.96 -4.72 5.14
C LEU A 72 -29.49 -4.79 5.16
N ILE A 73 -30.07 -5.10 6.31
CA ILE A 73 -31.51 -5.35 6.46
C ILE A 73 -32.09 -4.33 7.43
N ASN A 74 -33.12 -3.60 7.00
CA ASN A 74 -33.87 -2.75 7.90
C ASN A 74 -34.76 -3.63 8.79
N SER A 75 -34.55 -3.57 10.10
CA SER A 75 -35.24 -4.43 11.05
C SER A 75 -36.74 -4.18 11.12
N ASP A 76 -37.19 -2.98 10.76
CA ASP A 76 -38.59 -2.57 10.83
C ASP A 76 -39.31 -2.79 9.50
N THR A 77 -38.76 -2.29 8.39
CA THR A 77 -39.39 -2.36 7.06
C THR A 77 -39.12 -3.68 6.33
N LYS A 78 -38.09 -4.43 6.75
CA LYS A 78 -37.57 -5.62 6.06
C LYS A 78 -37.01 -5.34 4.67
N GLU A 79 -36.74 -4.07 4.36
CA GLU A 79 -35.93 -3.69 3.21
C GLU A 79 -34.55 -4.34 3.30
N ARG A 80 -34.06 -4.86 2.17
CA ARG A 80 -32.81 -5.60 2.07
C ARG A 80 -31.95 -4.98 0.98
N ILE A 81 -30.72 -4.64 1.34
CA ILE A 81 -29.79 -3.90 0.48
C ILE A 81 -28.53 -4.73 0.35
N SER A 82 -28.16 -5.07 -0.89
CA SER A 82 -26.96 -5.87 -1.17
C SER A 82 -25.71 -5.00 -1.16
N PHE A 83 -24.65 -5.49 -0.54
CA PHE A 83 -23.32 -4.92 -0.72
C PHE A 83 -22.70 -5.41 -2.04
N ARG A 84 -21.72 -4.65 -2.53
CA ARG A 84 -20.84 -4.96 -3.65
C ARG A 84 -19.43 -5.11 -3.13
N GLU A 85 -18.73 -6.10 -3.65
CA GLU A 85 -17.33 -6.37 -3.32
C GLU A 85 -16.41 -5.42 -4.10
N ASN A 86 -15.43 -4.82 -3.43
CA ASN A 86 -14.33 -4.09 -4.05
C ASN A 86 -13.04 -4.34 -3.27
N GLN A 87 -12.09 -5.02 -3.91
CA GLN A 87 -10.83 -5.47 -3.30
C GLN A 87 -11.09 -6.31 -2.02
N ASP A 88 -10.87 -5.70 -0.86
CA ASP A 88 -10.94 -6.35 0.46
C ASP A 88 -12.11 -5.84 1.33
N ILE A 89 -12.88 -4.89 0.81
CA ILE A 89 -14.01 -4.26 1.49
C ILE A 89 -15.29 -4.44 0.68
N TYR A 90 -16.40 -4.62 1.40
CA TYR A 90 -17.74 -4.62 0.82
C TYR A 90 -18.42 -3.29 1.15
N TYR A 91 -19.03 -2.66 0.16
CA TYR A 91 -19.68 -1.36 0.30
C TYR A 91 -21.05 -1.37 -0.39
N VAL A 92 -21.92 -0.43 -0.05
CA VAL A 92 -23.22 -0.25 -0.71
C VAL A 92 -23.09 0.75 -1.86
N SER A 93 -24.14 1.46 -2.25
CA SER A 93 -24.04 2.55 -3.21
C SER A 93 -23.49 3.82 -2.56
N ASP A 94 -22.71 4.62 -3.30
CA ASP A 94 -22.17 5.91 -2.85
C ASP A 94 -23.25 6.98 -2.60
N VAL A 95 -24.52 6.68 -2.91
CA VAL A 95 -25.66 7.54 -2.57
C VAL A 95 -26.51 7.00 -1.41
N PHE A 96 -26.27 5.76 -0.97
CA PHE A 96 -27.03 5.13 0.08
C PHE A 96 -26.78 5.79 1.44
N ARG A 97 -27.84 5.88 2.26
CA ARG A 97 -27.82 6.48 3.61
C ARG A 97 -28.85 5.79 4.48
N ILE A 98 -28.47 5.43 5.71
CA ILE A 98 -29.47 5.10 6.72
C ILE A 98 -30.12 6.37 7.27
N THR A 99 -31.33 6.25 7.81
CA THR A 99 -32.02 7.36 8.47
C THR A 99 -31.75 7.33 9.98
N PRO A 100 -31.38 8.44 10.63
CA PRO A 100 -31.32 8.49 12.10
C PRO A 100 -32.60 7.94 12.74
N GLY A 101 -32.46 7.17 13.82
CA GLY A 101 -33.57 6.51 14.50
C GLY A 101 -34.03 5.18 13.89
N SER A 102 -33.63 4.84 12.67
CA SER A 102 -33.94 3.54 12.04
C SER A 102 -33.13 2.38 12.64
N ARG A 103 -33.66 1.15 12.53
CA ARG A 103 -33.03 -0.07 13.03
C ARG A 103 -32.54 -0.94 11.89
N TRP A 104 -31.32 -1.45 12.02
CA TRP A 104 -30.67 -2.26 11.01
C TRP A 104 -30.02 -3.50 11.62
N GLU A 105 -29.79 -4.50 10.79
CA GLU A 105 -29.01 -5.71 11.06
C GLU A 105 -28.28 -6.12 9.78
N VAL A 106 -27.21 -6.91 9.92
CA VAL A 106 -26.41 -7.40 8.81
C VAL A 106 -26.47 -8.92 8.74
N GLU A 107 -26.60 -9.44 7.52
CA GLU A 107 -26.50 -10.86 7.20
C GLU A 107 -25.33 -11.07 6.24
N VAL A 108 -24.42 -11.98 6.60
CA VAL A 108 -23.25 -12.36 5.81
C VAL A 108 -23.38 -13.84 5.48
N ILE A 109 -23.32 -14.18 4.19
CA ILE A 109 -23.28 -15.55 3.70
C ILE A 109 -21.91 -15.76 3.07
N LEU A 110 -21.11 -16.63 3.68
CA LEU A 110 -19.78 -16.98 3.19
C LEU A 110 -19.87 -17.91 1.95
N PRO A 111 -18.81 -18.01 1.14
CA PRO A 111 -18.79 -18.88 -0.05
C PRO A 111 -19.00 -20.38 0.25
N ASP A 112 -18.64 -20.83 1.46
CA ASP A 112 -18.85 -22.19 1.95
C ASP A 112 -20.29 -22.45 2.44
N GLY A 113 -21.13 -21.41 2.45
CA GLY A 113 -22.52 -21.45 2.88
C GLY A 113 -22.74 -21.17 4.36
N GLU A 114 -21.71 -20.88 5.15
CA GLU A 114 -21.92 -20.44 6.54
C GLU A 114 -22.60 -19.07 6.58
N ILE A 115 -23.56 -18.92 7.49
CA ILE A 115 -24.37 -17.71 7.62
C ILE A 115 -24.14 -17.08 8.98
N TYR A 116 -23.79 -15.80 8.99
CA TYR A 116 -23.66 -14.98 10.18
C TYR A 116 -24.68 -13.85 10.15
N ARG A 117 -25.26 -13.55 11.31
CA ARG A 117 -26.22 -12.45 11.46
C ARG A 117 -25.92 -11.61 12.69
N SER A 118 -25.93 -10.29 12.52
CA SER A 118 -25.81 -9.37 13.65
C SER A 118 -27.11 -9.28 14.43
N THR A 119 -27.04 -8.85 15.69
CA THR A 119 -28.23 -8.32 16.37
C THR A 119 -28.65 -6.99 15.74
N SER A 120 -29.92 -6.62 15.93
CA SER A 120 -30.43 -5.35 15.43
C SER A 120 -29.94 -4.17 16.28
N GLU A 121 -29.44 -3.13 15.60
CA GLU A 121 -28.97 -1.90 16.20
C GLU A 121 -29.77 -0.69 15.69
N LYS A 122 -30.07 0.25 16.60
CA LYS A 122 -30.76 1.49 16.28
C LYS A 122 -29.73 2.60 16.07
N ALA A 123 -29.77 3.27 14.93
CA ALA A 123 -28.95 4.46 14.68
C ALA A 123 -29.40 5.60 15.61
N PRO A 124 -28.51 6.17 16.45
CA PRO A 124 -28.83 7.35 17.26
C PRO A 124 -29.18 8.58 16.42
N GLU A 125 -29.57 9.69 17.06
CA GLU A 125 -29.69 10.97 16.37
C GLU A 125 -28.32 11.55 16.06
N LYS A 126 -28.19 12.30 14.95
CA LYS A 126 -26.91 12.92 14.59
C LYS A 126 -26.56 14.08 15.53
N VAL A 127 -25.27 14.27 15.79
CA VAL A 127 -24.73 15.42 16.56
C VAL A 127 -23.80 16.22 15.67
N SER A 128 -24.03 17.53 15.60
CA SER A 128 -23.32 18.40 14.65
C SER A 128 -21.99 18.90 15.22
N ILE A 129 -20.98 18.96 14.36
CA ILE A 129 -19.69 19.60 14.66
C ILE A 129 -19.80 21.10 14.41
N GLU A 130 -19.47 21.92 15.40
CA GLU A 130 -19.48 23.38 15.29
C GLU A 130 -18.25 23.85 14.51
N ASN A 131 -17.06 23.54 15.04
CA ASN A 131 -15.77 23.96 14.51
C ASN A 131 -14.80 22.79 14.38
N ILE A 132 -13.86 22.90 13.45
CA ILE A 132 -12.74 21.99 13.24
C ILE A 132 -11.44 22.79 13.14
N TYR A 133 -10.37 22.25 13.72
CA TYR A 133 -9.06 22.87 13.78
C TYR A 133 -7.98 21.86 13.42
N SER A 134 -6.92 22.36 12.79
CA SER A 134 -5.66 21.63 12.63
C SER A 134 -4.53 22.38 13.33
N GLU A 135 -3.74 21.69 14.14
CA GLU A 135 -2.58 22.24 14.82
C GLU A 135 -1.35 21.38 14.50
N PHE A 136 -0.37 21.94 13.80
CA PHE A 136 0.86 21.23 13.51
C PHE A 136 1.70 21.04 14.78
N ASN A 137 2.11 19.81 15.03
CA ASN A 137 2.98 19.42 16.12
C ASN A 137 4.20 18.66 15.56
N PRO A 138 5.44 19.19 15.71
CA PRO A 138 6.65 18.49 15.27
C PRO A 138 6.96 17.23 16.09
N GLU A 139 6.37 17.11 17.28
CA GLU A 139 6.52 15.96 18.19
C GLU A 139 5.14 15.36 18.51
N MET A 140 4.38 15.00 17.47
CA MET A 140 2.97 14.58 17.59
C MET A 140 2.82 13.23 18.31
N ALA A 141 3.65 12.25 17.94
CA ALA A 141 3.67 10.92 18.53
C ALA A 141 5.11 10.41 18.58
N TYR A 142 5.45 9.60 19.59
CA TYR A 142 6.72 8.88 19.62
C TYR A 142 6.50 7.50 19.01
N ASP A 143 7.37 7.11 18.09
CA ASP A 143 7.34 5.81 17.45
C ASP A 143 8.63 5.04 17.78
N GLU A 144 8.47 3.88 18.41
CA GLU A 144 9.58 3.06 18.89
C GLU A 144 10.36 2.42 17.73
N VAL A 145 9.68 2.09 16.63
CA VAL A 145 10.27 1.44 15.44
C VAL A 145 11.12 2.46 14.68
N PHE A 146 10.60 3.67 14.51
CA PHE A 146 11.29 4.81 13.93
C PHE A 146 12.38 5.37 14.87
N GLY A 147 12.28 5.11 16.18
CA GLY A 147 13.23 5.57 17.19
C GLY A 147 13.17 7.08 17.44
N GLY A 148 12.03 7.72 17.20
CA GLY A 148 11.91 9.18 17.21
C GLY A 148 10.48 9.70 17.22
N TYR A 149 10.36 11.03 17.21
CA TYR A 149 9.05 11.68 17.12
C TYR A 149 8.58 11.84 15.67
N ILE A 150 7.31 11.50 15.46
CA ILE A 150 6.55 11.69 14.23
C ILE A 150 5.97 13.11 14.23
N PRO A 151 6.39 14.01 13.31
CA PRO A 151 5.69 15.28 13.09
C PRO A 151 4.34 15.05 12.38
N GLY A 152 3.35 15.89 12.69
CA GLY A 152 2.03 15.76 12.09
C GLY A 152 1.06 16.88 12.47
N ASP A 153 -0.14 16.84 11.90
CA ASP A 153 -1.24 17.73 12.26
C ASP A 153 -2.18 17.02 13.23
N VAL A 154 -2.42 17.66 14.37
CA VAL A 154 -3.42 17.24 15.34
C VAL A 154 -4.76 17.88 14.96
N ILE A 155 -5.77 17.05 14.79
CA ILE A 155 -7.12 17.48 14.42
C ILE A 155 -7.98 17.56 15.67
N LYS A 156 -8.62 18.72 15.86
CA LYS A 156 -9.48 18.99 17.00
C LYS A 156 -10.84 19.52 16.57
N ILE A 157 -11.88 19.24 17.33
CA ILE A 157 -13.23 19.76 17.06
C ILE A 157 -13.85 20.43 18.28
N ASP A 158 -14.81 21.31 18.01
CA ASP A 158 -15.80 21.76 18.98
C ASP A 158 -17.17 21.20 18.58
N PHE A 159 -17.95 20.75 19.57
CA PHE A 159 -19.34 20.38 19.36
C PHE A 159 -20.16 20.59 20.63
N GLN A 160 -21.47 20.71 20.44
CA GLN A 160 -22.43 20.84 21.53
C GLN A 160 -23.13 19.50 21.76
N ASP A 161 -22.94 18.94 22.95
CA ASP A 161 -23.61 17.71 23.34
C ASP A 161 -25.12 17.97 23.63
N PRO A 162 -26.04 17.11 23.15
CA PRO A 162 -27.47 17.21 23.43
C PRO A 162 -27.81 17.03 24.91
N VAL A 163 -28.57 17.97 25.48
CA VAL A 163 -29.00 17.93 26.88
C VAL A 163 -29.91 16.73 27.16
N ASP A 164 -29.71 16.11 28.34
CA ASP A 164 -30.54 15.00 28.88
C ASP A 164 -30.55 13.74 28.01
N GLN A 165 -29.54 13.56 27.16
CA GLN A 165 -29.30 12.33 26.41
C GLN A 165 -27.97 11.73 26.86
N LYS A 166 -27.83 10.41 26.74
CA LYS A 166 -26.55 9.72 26.93
C LYS A 166 -26.03 9.37 25.55
N ASN A 167 -24.96 10.03 25.14
CA ASN A 167 -24.39 9.94 23.80
C ASN A 167 -23.01 9.33 23.86
N PHE A 168 -22.69 8.58 22.81
CA PHE A 168 -21.40 7.95 22.66
C PHE A 168 -20.90 8.19 21.26
N TYR A 169 -19.63 8.57 21.17
CA TYR A 169 -19.06 9.07 19.95
C TYR A 169 -17.89 8.18 19.54
N LEU A 170 -17.85 7.84 18.26
CA LEU A 170 -16.70 7.28 17.59
C LEU A 170 -16.25 8.28 16.53
N PHE A 171 -15.00 8.70 16.62
CA PHE A 171 -14.41 9.60 15.64
C PHE A 171 -13.54 8.82 14.67
N GLN A 172 -13.77 9.07 13.39
CA GLN A 172 -12.92 8.61 12.31
C GLN A 172 -12.47 9.82 11.51
N TYR A 173 -11.35 9.70 10.82
CA TYR A 173 -11.00 10.65 9.78
C TYR A 173 -10.59 9.92 8.51
N ARG A 174 -10.76 10.62 7.39
CA ARG A 174 -10.08 10.30 6.14
C ARG A 174 -9.39 11.54 5.61
N ALA A 175 -8.18 11.38 5.12
CA ALA A 175 -7.34 12.46 4.66
C ALA A 175 -7.00 12.26 3.18
N TYR A 176 -7.38 13.22 2.35
CA TYR A 176 -7.12 13.21 0.91
C TYR A 176 -5.85 14.00 0.61
N GLN A 177 -4.92 13.34 -0.05
CA GLN A 177 -3.68 13.92 -0.52
C GLN A 177 -3.55 13.61 -2.01
N GLU A 178 -3.23 14.61 -2.82
CA GLU A 178 -2.99 14.40 -4.25
C GLU A 178 -1.76 13.53 -4.45
N GLU A 179 -1.87 12.48 -5.26
CA GLU A 179 -0.74 11.68 -5.73
C GLU A 179 -0.34 12.10 -7.13
N MET A 180 0.97 12.25 -7.32
CA MET A 180 1.56 12.53 -8.61
C MET A 180 1.80 11.24 -9.40
N TYR A 181 2.18 10.16 -8.70
CA TYR A 181 2.52 8.88 -9.33
C TYR A 181 1.44 7.86 -8.99
N CYS A 182 0.81 7.30 -10.02
CA CYS A 182 -0.22 6.28 -9.86
C CYS A 182 0.36 4.87 -9.87
N ARG A 183 1.54 4.69 -10.49
CA ARG A 183 2.35 3.48 -10.41
C ARG A 183 3.80 3.75 -10.09
N ILE A 184 4.37 2.80 -9.37
CA ILE A 184 5.81 2.63 -9.23
C ILE A 184 6.07 1.14 -9.50
N CYS A 185 6.93 0.85 -10.48
CA CYS A 185 7.38 -0.50 -10.78
C CYS A 185 8.80 -0.65 -10.24
N ASP A 186 9.00 -1.54 -9.26
CA ASP A 186 10.31 -1.84 -8.68
C ASP A 186 10.99 -2.92 -9.53
N GLU A 187 12.22 -2.67 -9.99
CA GLU A 187 13.02 -3.59 -10.82
C GLU A 187 12.24 -4.12 -12.06
N SER A 188 11.30 -3.31 -12.56
CA SER A 188 10.34 -3.66 -13.61
C SER A 188 9.82 -2.41 -14.29
N ILE A 189 9.29 -2.55 -15.51
CA ILE A 189 8.68 -1.48 -16.31
C ILE A 189 7.17 -1.68 -16.45
N LEU A 190 6.41 -0.61 -16.70
CA LEU A 190 4.96 -0.67 -16.87
C LEU A 190 4.61 -0.92 -18.33
N ARG A 191 4.01 -2.06 -18.64
CA ARG A 191 3.45 -2.36 -19.98
C ARG A 191 2.06 -2.96 -19.82
N ASP A 192 1.11 -2.50 -20.64
CA ASP A 192 -0.30 -2.92 -20.58
C ASP A 192 -0.92 -2.88 -19.16
N GLY A 193 -0.55 -1.87 -18.36
CA GLY A 193 -1.02 -1.70 -16.98
C GLY A 193 -0.39 -2.65 -15.95
N ASN A 194 0.58 -3.48 -16.34
CA ASN A 194 1.28 -4.43 -15.47
C ASN A 194 2.76 -4.07 -15.34
N CYS A 195 3.32 -4.21 -14.13
CA CYS A 195 4.77 -4.10 -13.97
C CYS A 195 5.38 -5.42 -14.43
N LEU A 196 6.15 -5.40 -15.51
CA LEU A 196 6.81 -6.56 -16.09
C LEU A 196 8.28 -6.51 -15.73
N GLU A 197 8.79 -7.63 -15.20
CA GLU A 197 10.22 -7.81 -14.95
C GLU A 197 10.94 -7.95 -16.30
N GLU A 198 12.13 -7.37 -16.38
CA GLU A 198 13.01 -7.42 -17.56
C GLU A 198 14.29 -8.17 -17.17
N PRO A 199 14.22 -9.49 -16.95
CA PRO A 199 15.32 -10.28 -16.39
C PRO A 199 16.55 -10.36 -17.29
N ASN A 200 16.39 -10.12 -18.59
CA ASN A 200 17.44 -10.19 -19.60
C ASN A 200 18.04 -8.83 -19.95
N ASN A 201 17.66 -7.77 -19.24
CA ASN A 201 18.16 -6.43 -19.51
C ASN A 201 19.19 -6.00 -18.46
N PRO A 202 20.48 -6.36 -18.63
CA PRO A 202 21.54 -6.06 -17.68
C PRO A 202 21.83 -4.55 -17.58
N PHE A 203 21.28 -3.76 -18.52
CA PHE A 203 21.50 -2.33 -18.62
C PHE A 203 20.41 -1.50 -17.91
N LEU A 204 19.43 -2.12 -17.23
CA LEU A 204 18.44 -1.41 -16.43
C LEU A 204 19.09 -0.62 -15.28
N LEU A 205 19.46 0.63 -15.58
CA LEU A 205 20.18 1.52 -14.66
C LEU A 205 19.32 1.92 -13.45
N ASN A 206 18.00 1.98 -13.63
CA ASN A 206 17.06 2.46 -12.62
C ASN A 206 16.47 1.29 -11.83
N LYS A 207 16.62 1.36 -10.50
CA LYS A 207 16.03 0.37 -9.57
C LYS A 207 14.49 0.37 -9.58
N TYR A 208 13.87 1.45 -10.02
CA TYR A 208 12.42 1.56 -10.13
C TYR A 208 12.03 2.64 -11.12
N PHE A 209 10.85 2.50 -11.72
CA PHE A 209 10.24 3.51 -12.56
C PHE A 209 9.00 4.11 -11.91
N THR A 210 8.80 5.41 -12.11
CA THR A 210 7.64 6.15 -11.59
C THR A 210 6.77 6.65 -12.74
N TYR A 211 5.48 6.33 -12.70
CA TYR A 211 4.50 6.67 -13.73
C TYR A 211 3.50 7.67 -13.17
N ILE A 212 3.38 8.81 -13.86
CA ILE A 212 2.50 9.91 -13.47
C ILE A 212 1.04 9.48 -13.63
N CYS A 213 0.14 10.05 -12.84
CA CYS A 213 -1.29 9.84 -13.08
C CYS A 213 -1.75 10.63 -14.32
N ASP A 214 -2.40 9.98 -15.27
CA ASP A 214 -3.03 10.61 -16.46
C ASP A 214 -4.17 11.57 -16.08
N GLU A 215 -4.77 11.37 -14.92
CA GLU A 215 -5.75 12.26 -14.30
C GLU A 215 -5.39 12.57 -12.84
N ARG A 216 -5.98 13.62 -12.27
CA ARG A 216 -5.73 13.93 -10.85
C ARG A 216 -6.20 12.78 -9.97
N CYS A 217 -5.26 12.27 -9.16
CA CYS A 217 -5.50 11.16 -8.28
C CYS A 217 -5.30 11.58 -6.82
N TRP A 218 -6.13 11.07 -5.91
CA TRP A 218 -6.02 11.35 -4.48
C TRP A 218 -5.85 10.07 -3.69
N LYS A 219 -4.72 9.94 -2.99
CA LYS A 219 -4.55 8.98 -1.90
C LYS A 219 -5.44 9.36 -0.72
N ILE A 220 -6.07 8.35 -0.15
CA ILE A 220 -6.96 8.43 1.01
C ILE A 220 -6.31 7.66 2.15
N THR A 221 -5.96 8.38 3.22
CA THR A 221 -5.46 7.77 4.47
C THR A 221 -6.55 7.81 5.53
N TYR A 222 -6.75 6.72 6.25
CA TYR A 222 -7.71 6.60 7.34
C TYR A 222 -7.01 6.66 8.71
N ASN A 223 -7.78 6.83 9.78
CA ASN A 223 -7.23 6.75 11.14
C ASN A 223 -6.91 5.30 11.55
N ASP A 224 -5.70 5.05 12.02
CA ASP A 224 -5.31 3.76 12.61
C ASP A 224 -5.79 3.63 14.07
N GLU A 225 -5.90 4.76 14.77
CA GLU A 225 -6.30 4.79 16.18
C GLU A 225 -7.82 4.77 16.37
N ILE A 226 -8.29 4.07 17.41
CA ILE A 226 -9.68 4.12 17.84
C ILE A 226 -9.88 5.28 18.80
N ILE A 227 -10.67 6.27 18.37
CA ILE A 227 -10.99 7.45 19.18
C ILE A 227 -12.47 7.41 19.56
N VAL A 228 -12.73 7.15 20.84
CA VAL A 228 -14.07 7.14 21.41
C VAL A 228 -14.23 8.17 22.53
N PHE A 229 -15.44 8.67 22.70
CA PHE A 229 -15.80 9.62 23.76
C PHE A 229 -17.21 9.32 24.30
N ASP A 230 -17.40 9.47 25.60
CA ASP A 230 -18.72 9.45 26.25
C ASP A 230 -19.00 10.80 26.93
N ASP A 231 -20.29 11.11 27.06
CA ASP A 231 -20.74 12.38 27.64
C ASP A 231 -20.98 12.32 29.16
N GLU A 232 -20.50 11.28 29.86
CA GLU A 232 -20.87 11.01 31.27
C GLU A 232 -20.61 12.24 32.18
N PHE A 233 -19.53 12.96 31.93
CA PHE A 233 -19.14 14.16 32.69
C PHE A 233 -19.42 15.49 31.96
N THR A 234 -19.95 15.42 30.73
CA THR A 234 -20.13 16.56 29.82
C THR A 234 -21.53 16.71 29.22
N ASN A 235 -22.51 15.90 29.64
CA ASN A 235 -23.91 15.96 29.19
C ASN A 235 -24.44 17.40 29.11
N GLY A 236 -24.88 17.79 27.91
CA GLY A 236 -25.47 19.09 27.61
C GLY A 236 -24.49 20.27 27.60
N LYS A 237 -23.18 20.04 27.73
CA LYS A 237 -22.15 21.10 27.69
C LYS A 237 -21.54 21.21 26.30
N SER A 238 -20.92 22.36 26.03
CA SER A 238 -20.06 22.51 24.87
C SER A 238 -18.71 21.84 25.16
N ILE A 239 -18.29 20.96 24.27
CA ILE A 239 -16.95 20.38 24.27
C ILE A 239 -16.10 21.21 23.32
N SER A 240 -14.95 21.67 23.78
CA SER A 240 -14.03 22.44 22.95
C SER A 240 -12.67 21.77 22.82
N LYS A 241 -12.11 21.84 21.60
CA LYS A 241 -10.79 21.32 21.23
C LYS A 241 -10.57 19.85 21.57
N LEU A 242 -11.61 19.02 21.43
CA LEU A 242 -11.47 17.56 21.58
C LEU A 242 -10.59 17.03 20.45
N LEU A 243 -9.56 16.26 20.79
CA LEU A 243 -8.68 15.62 19.82
C LEU A 243 -9.41 14.45 19.14
N VAL A 244 -9.45 14.46 17.81
CA VAL A 244 -10.21 13.50 17.00
C VAL A 244 -9.43 12.97 15.79
N GLY A 245 -8.14 13.25 15.73
CA GLY A 245 -7.26 12.68 14.72
C GLY A 245 -5.83 13.18 14.84
N ARG A 246 -4.91 12.34 14.37
CA ARG A 246 -3.49 12.64 14.20
C ARG A 246 -3.12 12.27 12.78
N VAL A 247 -2.72 13.25 11.99
CA VAL A 247 -2.41 13.07 10.57
C VAL A 247 -0.91 13.28 10.37
N PRO A 248 -0.14 12.21 10.14
CA PRO A 248 1.31 12.31 9.95
C PRO A 248 1.71 13.28 8.84
N TYR A 249 2.90 13.87 8.98
CA TYR A 249 3.51 14.77 8.00
C TYR A 249 4.50 14.00 7.10
N GLU A 250 3.94 13.11 6.27
CA GLU A 250 4.69 12.24 5.36
C GLU A 250 5.23 12.95 4.13
N THR A 251 4.47 13.93 3.61
CA THR A 251 4.85 14.71 2.43
C THR A 251 4.54 16.20 2.64
N LYS A 252 5.07 17.05 1.75
CA LYS A 252 4.75 18.48 1.74
C LYS A 252 3.45 18.82 0.98
N GLN A 253 2.78 17.83 0.41
CA GLN A 253 1.54 18.07 -0.33
C GLN A 253 0.44 18.53 0.61
N ASN A 254 -0.41 19.43 0.11
CA ASN A 254 -1.57 19.88 0.86
C ASN A 254 -2.52 18.71 1.09
N ILE A 255 -3.26 18.73 2.20
CA ILE A 255 -4.15 17.64 2.56
C ILE A 255 -5.52 18.18 2.97
N LEU A 256 -6.58 17.49 2.55
CA LEU A 256 -7.95 17.74 3.01
C LEU A 256 -8.34 16.65 3.99
N VAL A 257 -8.58 17.01 5.25
CA VAL A 257 -8.99 16.05 6.28
C VAL A 257 -10.49 16.17 6.51
N GLU A 258 -11.22 15.07 6.39
CA GLU A 258 -12.62 14.95 6.76
C GLU A 258 -12.73 14.17 8.07
N VAL A 259 -13.23 14.81 9.12
CA VAL A 259 -13.61 14.15 10.37
C VAL A 259 -15.05 13.67 10.25
N ILE A 260 -15.25 12.40 10.52
CA ILE A 260 -16.54 11.72 10.60
C ILE A 260 -16.83 11.51 12.09
N ASN A 261 -17.79 12.27 12.63
CA ASN A 261 -18.27 12.08 14.00
C ASN A 261 -19.48 11.14 14.00
N LEU A 262 -19.31 9.89 14.40
CA LEU A 262 -20.39 8.91 14.51
C LEU A 262 -20.97 8.91 15.93
N ASN A 263 -22.24 9.31 16.08
CA ASN A 263 -23.00 8.99 17.29
C ASN A 263 -23.47 7.53 17.21
N ILE A 264 -23.09 6.73 18.20
CA ILE A 264 -23.23 5.27 18.23
C ILE A 264 -23.95 4.79 19.49
N SER A 265 -24.37 3.53 19.51
CA SER A 265 -24.98 2.94 20.70
C SER A 265 -23.97 2.70 21.82
N GLU A 266 -24.44 2.62 23.07
CA GLU A 266 -23.61 2.24 24.23
C GLU A 266 -22.88 0.91 24.02
N ASN A 267 -23.55 -0.07 23.42
CA ASN A 267 -22.97 -1.38 23.15
C ASN A 267 -21.83 -1.29 22.12
N ALA A 268 -21.95 -0.43 21.11
CA ALA A 268 -20.89 -0.17 20.16
C ALA A 268 -19.72 0.57 20.82
N TYR A 269 -20.01 1.58 21.64
CA TYR A 269 -18.97 2.31 22.39
C TYR A 269 -18.15 1.39 23.29
N ASN A 270 -18.81 0.54 24.07
CA ASN A 270 -18.14 -0.41 24.96
C ASN A 270 -17.26 -1.40 24.18
N TYR A 271 -17.67 -1.81 22.99
CA TYR A 271 -16.89 -2.65 22.11
C TYR A 271 -15.61 -1.96 21.62
N TYR A 272 -15.72 -0.75 21.04
CA TYR A 272 -14.56 0.00 20.57
C TYR A 272 -13.64 0.43 21.70
N LYS A 273 -14.19 0.79 22.86
CA LYS A 273 -13.43 1.08 24.08
C LYS A 273 -12.63 -0.13 24.54
N ALA A 274 -13.21 -1.34 24.51
CA ALA A 274 -12.48 -2.55 24.85
C ALA A 274 -11.29 -2.79 23.90
N ILE A 275 -11.46 -2.58 22.58
CA ILE A 275 -10.34 -2.69 21.63
C ILE A 275 -9.28 -1.63 21.93
N LYS A 276 -9.68 -0.38 22.11
CA LYS A 276 -8.78 0.72 22.44
C LYS A 276 -7.97 0.43 23.70
N ASP A 277 -8.63 -0.03 24.76
CA ASP A 277 -7.99 -0.36 26.03
C ASP A 277 -7.04 -1.56 25.90
N LEU A 278 -7.32 -2.52 25.02
CA LEU A 278 -6.42 -3.64 24.73
C LEU A 278 -5.16 -3.20 23.98
N VAL A 279 -5.31 -2.32 22.97
CA VAL A 279 -4.19 -1.81 22.17
C VAL A 279 -3.30 -0.89 23.03
N ASP A 280 -3.90 0.00 23.81
CA ASP A 280 -3.16 1.00 24.58
C ASP A 280 -2.52 0.46 25.87
N ASN A 281 -3.12 -0.55 26.52
CA ASN A 281 -2.67 -1.05 27.84
C ASN A 281 -1.79 -2.30 27.79
N ASN A 282 -1.32 -2.74 26.61
CA ASN A 282 -0.47 -3.92 26.49
C ASN A 282 0.94 -3.80 27.12
N SER A 283 1.26 -2.67 27.77
CA SER A 283 2.63 -2.33 28.18
C SER A 283 2.85 -2.09 29.70
N GLY A 284 2.04 -2.65 30.61
CA GLY A 284 2.22 -2.41 32.06
C GLY A 284 1.83 -3.53 33.03
N LEU A 285 2.56 -3.66 34.16
CA LEU A 285 2.33 -4.62 35.25
C LEU A 285 0.97 -4.47 35.98
N ASN A 286 0.25 -3.37 35.74
CA ASN A 286 -1.07 -3.05 36.30
C ASN A 286 -2.16 -2.96 35.22
N ALA A 287 -1.94 -3.54 34.03
CA ALA A 287 -2.96 -3.54 32.99
C ALA A 287 -4.25 -4.18 33.52
N PRO A 288 -5.43 -3.54 33.35
CA PRO A 288 -6.70 -4.15 33.74
C PRO A 288 -6.86 -5.49 33.02
N LEU A 289 -7.51 -6.46 33.68
CA LEU A 289 -7.82 -7.73 33.03
C LEU A 289 -8.56 -7.43 31.72
N PRO A 290 -8.14 -8.05 30.59
CA PRO A 290 -8.71 -7.77 29.29
C PRO A 290 -10.23 -7.99 29.36
N THR A 291 -11.00 -6.94 29.05
CA THR A 291 -12.45 -7.06 28.93
C THR A 291 -12.75 -7.98 27.77
N ALA A 292 -13.65 -8.94 27.95
CA ALA A 292 -14.04 -9.84 26.86
C ALA A 292 -14.52 -9.01 25.66
N LEU A 293 -13.91 -9.23 24.50
CA LEU A 293 -14.28 -8.56 23.27
C LEU A 293 -15.55 -9.20 22.71
N VAL A 294 -16.71 -8.70 23.12
CA VAL A 294 -18.01 -9.27 22.74
C VAL A 294 -18.61 -8.50 21.56
N GLY A 295 -18.59 -9.14 20.40
CA GLY A 295 -19.28 -8.69 19.20
C GLY A 295 -20.80 -8.81 19.26
N ASN A 296 -21.48 -8.58 18.14
CA ASN A 296 -22.92 -8.79 18.02
C ASN A 296 -23.33 -9.72 16.86
N PHE A 297 -22.38 -10.35 16.18
CA PHE A 297 -22.65 -11.40 15.21
C PHE A 297 -22.83 -12.77 15.88
N ASN A 298 -23.69 -13.59 15.29
CA ASN A 298 -23.91 -14.98 15.70
C ASN A 298 -23.97 -15.86 14.45
N GLY A 299 -23.39 -17.06 14.53
CA GLY A 299 -23.53 -18.10 13.50
C GLY A 299 -24.96 -18.66 13.49
N ILE A 300 -25.60 -18.65 12.32
CA ILE A 300 -26.96 -19.18 12.11
C ILE A 300 -26.91 -20.65 11.72
N THR A 301 -25.96 -21.02 10.85
CA THR A 301 -25.73 -22.41 10.43
C THR A 301 -25.01 -23.22 11.51
N ASN A 302 -24.05 -22.60 12.21
CA ASN A 302 -23.28 -23.18 13.30
C ASN A 302 -23.27 -22.24 14.52
N PRO A 303 -24.19 -22.42 15.49
CA PRO A 303 -24.29 -21.53 16.66
C PRO A 303 -23.05 -21.53 17.57
N GLU A 304 -22.21 -22.55 17.50
CA GLU A 304 -20.97 -22.66 18.28
C GLU A 304 -19.76 -22.03 17.56
N SER A 305 -19.95 -21.51 16.34
CA SER A 305 -18.88 -20.84 15.59
C SER A 305 -18.42 -19.59 16.33
N ASN A 306 -17.10 -19.41 16.47
CA ASN A 306 -16.54 -18.21 17.07
C ASN A 306 -16.44 -17.12 15.99
N VAL A 307 -17.28 -16.10 16.10
CA VAL A 307 -17.23 -14.90 15.24
C VAL A 307 -16.85 -13.69 16.09
N LEU A 308 -15.84 -12.97 15.61
CA LEU A 308 -15.39 -11.71 16.17
C LEU A 308 -15.90 -10.55 15.30
N GLY A 309 -15.71 -9.34 15.79
CA GLY A 309 -16.19 -8.15 15.10
C GLY A 309 -17.60 -7.76 15.50
N ARG A 310 -18.08 -6.65 14.94
CA ARG A 310 -19.36 -6.04 15.29
C ARG A 310 -19.98 -5.32 14.08
N PHE A 311 -21.31 -5.36 14.02
CA PHE A 311 -22.11 -4.39 13.27
C PHE A 311 -22.45 -3.18 14.15
N THR A 312 -22.19 -1.98 13.64
CA THR A 312 -22.49 -0.70 14.27
C THR A 312 -23.37 0.15 13.35
N ALA A 313 -24.53 0.58 13.85
CA ALA A 313 -25.37 1.55 13.15
C ALA A 313 -25.22 2.92 13.84
N GLY A 314 -24.70 3.90 13.12
CA GLY A 314 -24.39 5.23 13.65
C GLY A 314 -24.98 6.35 12.81
N SER A 315 -25.23 7.49 13.44
CA SER A 315 -25.54 8.73 12.71
C SER A 315 -24.36 9.66 12.77
N SER A 316 -23.91 10.08 11.60
CA SER A 316 -22.67 10.77 11.36
C SER A 316 -22.88 12.20 10.88
N GLU A 317 -21.93 13.06 11.23
CA GLU A 317 -21.71 14.38 10.64
C GLU A 317 -20.27 14.43 10.10
N ILE A 318 -20.09 15.01 8.91
CA ILE A 318 -18.76 15.25 8.35
C ILE A 318 -18.40 16.73 8.49
N LYS A 319 -17.19 17.01 8.98
CA LYS A 319 -16.58 18.34 8.90
C LYS A 319 -15.18 18.23 8.32
N SER A 320 -14.85 19.12 7.39
CA SER A 320 -13.57 19.12 6.70
C SER A 320 -12.68 20.30 7.09
N VAL A 321 -11.36 20.07 7.12
CA VAL A 321 -10.34 21.11 7.25
C VAL A 321 -9.28 20.91 6.16
N PHE A 322 -8.98 21.97 5.41
CA PHE A 322 -7.89 21.97 4.43
C PHE A 322 -6.61 22.47 5.09
N ILE A 323 -5.52 21.72 4.93
CA ILE A 323 -4.26 21.96 5.63
C ILE A 323 -3.17 22.22 4.58
N PRO A 324 -2.75 23.49 4.40
CA PRO A 324 -1.63 23.81 3.54
C PRO A 324 -0.31 23.39 4.18
N ARG A 325 0.51 22.65 3.42
CA ARG A 325 1.74 22.00 3.90
C ARG A 325 3.00 22.42 3.14
N LYS A 326 2.86 22.90 1.90
CA LYS A 326 3.98 23.22 0.98
C LYS A 326 5.06 24.14 1.57
N GLN A 327 4.68 25.10 2.43
CA GLN A 327 5.59 26.13 2.98
C GLN A 327 6.30 25.72 4.28
N ARG A 328 6.05 24.52 4.81
CA ARG A 328 6.65 24.08 6.07
C ARG A 328 8.12 23.70 5.88
N THR A 329 8.94 24.09 6.85
CA THR A 329 10.40 23.87 6.85
C THR A 329 10.82 22.58 7.55
N VAL A 330 9.91 21.95 8.31
CA VAL A 330 10.17 20.68 8.99
C VAL A 330 10.37 19.56 7.95
N ARG A 331 11.29 18.63 8.25
CA ARG A 331 11.53 17.45 7.42
C ARG A 331 10.30 16.52 7.48
N THR A 332 9.94 15.95 6.35
CA THR A 332 8.85 14.97 6.25
C THR A 332 9.30 13.58 6.69
N LEU A 333 8.36 12.74 7.11
CA LEU A 333 8.63 11.34 7.47
C LEU A 333 8.81 10.42 6.26
N GLY A 334 8.16 10.75 5.13
CA GLY A 334 8.21 9.92 3.94
C GLY A 334 9.58 9.97 3.28
N ASN A 335 10.10 8.78 2.95
CA ASN A 335 11.09 8.63 1.88
C ASN A 335 10.33 8.86 0.57
N ILE A 336 10.38 10.08 0.05
CA ILE A 336 9.86 10.35 -1.29
C ILE A 336 10.83 9.62 -2.24
N LYS A 337 10.37 8.51 -2.85
CA LYS A 337 11.04 7.97 -4.04
C LYS A 337 11.15 9.13 -5.03
N LEU A 338 12.38 9.42 -5.45
CA LEU A 338 12.59 10.51 -6.40
C LEU A 338 11.89 10.14 -7.71
N PRO A 339 11.40 11.14 -8.47
CA PRO A 339 10.94 10.89 -9.82
C PRO A 339 12.02 10.11 -10.58
N SER A 340 11.64 8.94 -11.11
CA SER A 340 12.47 8.11 -11.98
C SER A 340 11.59 7.66 -13.14
N PRO A 341 11.11 8.59 -13.98
CA PRO A 341 10.35 8.21 -15.16
C PRO A 341 11.23 7.38 -16.10
N GLU A 342 10.60 6.66 -17.02
CA GLU A 342 11.29 6.11 -18.18
C GLU A 342 12.02 7.26 -18.89
N ALA A 343 13.32 7.10 -19.12
CA ALA A 343 14.16 8.14 -19.70
C ALA A 343 14.68 7.71 -21.06
N TYR A 344 14.88 8.70 -21.90
CA TYR A 344 15.50 8.54 -23.21
C TYR A 344 16.89 7.89 -23.09
N GLY A 345 17.09 6.75 -23.76
CA GLY A 345 18.33 5.96 -23.71
C GLY A 345 18.39 4.96 -22.55
N ASP A 346 17.33 4.81 -21.76
CA ASP A 346 17.14 3.60 -20.98
C ASP A 346 16.97 2.43 -21.98
N PRO A 347 17.56 1.25 -21.72
CA PRO A 347 17.54 0.09 -22.61
C PRO A 347 16.17 -0.63 -22.59
N ILE A 348 15.07 0.10 -22.44
CA ILE A 348 13.74 -0.45 -22.17
C ILE A 348 12.93 -0.57 -23.47
N PRO A 349 12.20 -1.69 -23.70
CA PRO A 349 11.44 -1.88 -24.93
C PRO A 349 10.35 -0.83 -25.13
N ASN A 350 10.17 -0.35 -26.36
CA ASN A 350 9.10 0.58 -26.72
C ASN A 350 7.69 -0.05 -26.64
N PRO A 351 6.62 0.77 -26.54
CA PRO A 351 6.64 2.22 -26.39
C PRO A 351 6.93 2.68 -24.95
N MET A 352 7.56 3.85 -24.80
CA MET A 352 7.77 4.46 -23.48
C MET A 352 6.44 4.74 -22.80
N THR A 353 6.35 4.41 -21.52
CA THR A 353 5.17 4.71 -20.72
C THR A 353 5.49 5.77 -19.68
N TYR A 354 4.79 6.91 -19.74
CA TYR A 354 4.97 8.00 -18.77
C TYR A 354 3.83 8.09 -17.77
N GLU A 355 2.64 7.68 -18.18
CA GLU A 355 1.41 7.90 -17.45
C GLU A 355 0.66 6.59 -17.21
N THR A 356 -0.20 6.59 -16.19
CA THR A 356 -1.09 5.47 -15.91
C THR A 356 -2.39 5.96 -15.28
N PRO A 357 -3.51 5.26 -15.53
CA PRO A 357 -4.78 5.55 -14.90
C PRO A 357 -4.72 5.56 -13.37
N CYS A 358 -5.48 6.49 -12.76
CA CYS A 358 -5.75 6.45 -11.33
C CYS A 358 -6.72 5.29 -11.01
N GLU A 359 -6.16 4.13 -10.64
CA GLU A 359 -6.96 2.99 -10.24
C GLU A 359 -7.75 3.24 -8.94
N GLU A 360 -9.07 3.31 -9.06
CA GLU A 360 -10.01 3.45 -7.95
C GLU A 360 -9.85 2.31 -6.93
N SER A 361 -9.68 2.69 -5.66
CA SER A 361 -9.55 1.75 -4.55
C SER A 361 -10.10 2.37 -3.27
N VAL A 362 -10.11 1.59 -2.20
CA VAL A 362 -10.48 2.10 -0.87
C VAL A 362 -9.55 3.22 -0.39
N ASN A 363 -8.30 3.21 -0.85
CA ASN A 363 -7.28 4.16 -0.42
C ASN A 363 -6.89 5.15 -1.53
N ARG A 364 -7.62 5.19 -2.66
CA ARG A 364 -7.26 6.02 -3.82
C ARG A 364 -8.47 6.30 -4.70
N THR A 365 -8.62 7.54 -5.18
CA THR A 365 -9.73 7.92 -6.07
C THR A 365 -9.34 9.06 -7.01
N ALA A 366 -9.83 9.04 -8.25
CA ALA A 366 -9.84 10.15 -9.20
C ALA A 366 -11.11 11.01 -9.05
N VAL A 367 -12.14 10.49 -8.37
CA VAL A 367 -13.44 11.17 -8.26
C VAL A 367 -13.57 11.94 -6.95
N LEU A 368 -13.13 13.21 -6.95
CA LEU A 368 -13.47 14.19 -5.91
C LEU A 368 -14.57 15.17 -6.35
N SER A 369 -15.41 15.58 -5.40
CA SER A 369 -16.43 16.58 -5.67
C SER A 369 -15.80 17.92 -6.06
N VAL A 370 -16.44 18.67 -6.95
CA VAL A 370 -15.94 19.96 -7.47
C VAL A 370 -15.50 20.90 -6.33
N GLY A 371 -16.32 21.02 -5.28
CA GLY A 371 -15.99 21.87 -4.12
C GLY A 371 -14.73 21.43 -3.36
N LYS A 372 -14.41 20.13 -3.35
CA LYS A 372 -13.16 19.61 -2.75
C LYS A 372 -11.98 19.84 -3.66
N ARG A 373 -12.14 19.56 -4.96
CA ARG A 373 -11.14 19.78 -6.01
C ARG A 373 -10.61 21.22 -6.05
N VAL A 374 -11.51 22.20 -5.92
CA VAL A 374 -11.14 23.62 -5.85
C VAL A 374 -10.19 23.94 -4.68
N LEU A 375 -10.28 23.20 -3.55
CA LEU A 375 -9.34 23.40 -2.43
C LEU A 375 -7.91 23.01 -2.81
N PHE A 376 -7.76 22.03 -3.71
CA PHE A 376 -6.47 21.61 -4.27
C PHE A 376 -6.02 22.46 -5.46
N GLY A 377 -6.67 23.61 -5.69
CA GLY A 377 -6.29 24.55 -6.74
C GLY A 377 -6.88 24.23 -8.11
N ASP A 378 -7.84 23.30 -8.23
CA ASP A 378 -8.60 23.18 -9.48
C ASP A 378 -9.37 24.47 -9.73
N ILE A 379 -9.11 25.07 -10.89
CA ILE A 379 -9.98 26.08 -11.49
C ILE A 379 -11.09 25.30 -12.22
N GLU A 380 -12.33 25.80 -12.22
CA GLU A 380 -13.42 25.14 -12.96
C GLU A 380 -13.02 24.89 -14.42
N THR A 381 -12.71 23.62 -14.73
CA THR A 381 -12.66 22.91 -16.02
C THR A 381 -12.26 23.71 -17.26
N GLY A 382 -11.17 23.30 -17.93
CA GLY A 382 -11.18 23.24 -19.40
C GLY A 382 -9.84 23.32 -20.10
N ASP A 383 -8.94 24.22 -19.68
CA ASP A 383 -7.83 24.64 -20.54
C ASP A 383 -6.49 24.63 -19.78
N LEU A 384 -5.95 23.44 -19.48
CA LEU A 384 -4.55 23.32 -19.08
C LEU A 384 -3.72 23.16 -20.37
N ASP A 385 -2.64 23.92 -20.44
CA ASP A 385 -1.67 23.97 -21.54
C ASP A 385 -0.32 24.23 -20.83
N LEU A 386 0.34 23.13 -20.47
CA LEU A 386 1.46 23.09 -19.54
C LEU A 386 2.70 23.73 -20.17
N ASP A 387 2.97 23.41 -21.42
CA ASP A 387 4.16 23.85 -22.16
C ASP A 387 3.94 25.15 -22.97
N LYS A 388 2.68 25.57 -23.13
CA LYS A 388 2.23 26.81 -23.78
C LYS A 388 2.44 26.83 -25.28
N ASP A 389 2.31 25.67 -25.91
CA ASP A 389 2.42 25.53 -27.36
C ASP A 389 1.10 25.88 -28.09
N GLY A 390 0.00 25.95 -27.34
CA GLY A 390 -1.33 26.31 -27.82
C GLY A 390 -2.26 25.11 -28.06
N ILE A 391 -1.81 23.90 -27.76
CA ILE A 391 -2.59 22.67 -27.62
C ILE A 391 -2.88 22.46 -26.13
N LEU A 392 -4.02 21.86 -25.80
CA LEU A 392 -4.38 21.62 -24.41
C LEU A 392 -3.78 20.27 -23.97
N ASP A 393 -3.38 20.13 -22.70
CA ASP A 393 -2.74 18.91 -22.15
C ASP A 393 -3.51 17.61 -22.49
N GLN A 394 -4.84 17.67 -22.60
CA GLN A 394 -5.70 16.52 -22.93
C GLN A 394 -5.67 16.12 -24.42
N ASP A 395 -5.21 17.03 -25.28
CA ASP A 395 -5.20 16.95 -26.74
C ASP A 395 -3.74 17.07 -27.28
N ASP A 396 -2.75 17.15 -26.40
CA ASP A 396 -1.32 17.39 -26.69
C ASP A 396 -0.52 16.09 -26.62
N ASN A 397 0.05 15.67 -27.74
CA ASN A 397 0.88 14.47 -27.84
C ASN A 397 2.30 14.65 -27.27
N CYS A 398 2.69 15.85 -26.83
CA CYS A 398 3.91 16.13 -26.08
C CYS A 398 3.72 17.18 -24.97
N ILE A 399 2.89 16.87 -23.97
CA ILE A 399 2.47 17.73 -22.81
C ILE A 399 3.59 18.59 -22.16
N THR A 400 4.86 18.18 -22.25
CA THR A 400 5.99 18.88 -21.63
C THR A 400 6.91 19.62 -22.60
N PHE A 401 6.73 19.46 -23.92
CA PHE A 401 7.61 19.97 -24.96
C PHE A 401 6.82 20.59 -26.11
N SER A 402 6.96 21.92 -26.24
CA SER A 402 6.20 22.68 -27.22
C SER A 402 6.37 22.21 -28.66
N ASN A 403 5.33 21.58 -29.21
CA ASN A 403 5.21 21.08 -30.58
C ASN A 403 3.83 21.42 -31.19
N PRO A 404 3.57 22.70 -31.55
CA PRO A 404 2.26 23.13 -32.05
C PRO A 404 1.81 22.45 -33.37
N ASP A 405 2.71 21.74 -34.05
CA ASP A 405 2.46 20.97 -35.25
C ASP A 405 2.01 19.53 -34.99
N GLN A 406 2.19 19.02 -33.76
CA GLN A 406 1.71 17.72 -33.29
C GLN A 406 2.05 16.60 -34.29
N VAL A 407 3.29 16.63 -34.81
CA VAL A 407 3.79 15.59 -35.71
C VAL A 407 3.97 14.32 -34.90
N ASP A 408 3.58 13.21 -35.50
CA ASP A 408 3.52 11.86 -34.95
C ASP A 408 3.56 10.91 -36.16
N ILE A 409 4.76 10.43 -36.51
CA ILE A 409 5.03 9.68 -37.74
C ILE A 409 4.43 8.27 -37.69
N ASP A 410 4.50 7.59 -36.55
CA ASP A 410 4.04 6.21 -36.37
C ASP A 410 2.57 6.12 -35.87
N SER A 411 2.00 7.25 -35.42
CA SER A 411 0.64 7.38 -34.92
C SER A 411 0.35 6.62 -33.63
N ASP A 412 1.33 6.48 -32.73
CA ASP A 412 1.17 5.84 -31.43
C ASP A 412 0.54 6.77 -30.36
N GLY A 413 0.46 8.08 -30.66
CA GLY A 413 -0.09 9.11 -29.78
C GLY A 413 0.96 9.87 -28.97
N ILE A 414 2.24 9.60 -29.18
CA ILE A 414 3.40 10.35 -28.69
C ILE A 414 3.91 11.19 -29.86
N GLY A 415 4.14 12.49 -29.66
CA GLY A 415 4.62 13.33 -30.75
C GLY A 415 6.10 13.14 -31.04
N ASP A 416 6.53 13.24 -32.30
CA ASP A 416 7.92 13.17 -32.77
C ASP A 416 8.93 13.97 -31.91
N LEU A 417 8.49 15.07 -31.27
CA LEU A 417 9.38 15.88 -30.44
C LEU A 417 9.75 15.20 -29.10
N CYS A 418 8.85 14.37 -28.58
CA CYS A 418 8.99 13.64 -27.32
C CYS A 418 9.01 12.12 -27.50
N ASP A 419 8.85 11.64 -28.73
CA ASP A 419 9.01 10.27 -29.15
C ASP A 419 10.48 9.96 -29.47
N ASN A 420 10.94 8.80 -29.00
CA ASN A 420 12.30 8.31 -29.17
C ASN A 420 12.43 7.19 -30.21
N ASP A 421 11.34 6.79 -30.85
CA ASP A 421 11.25 5.81 -31.93
C ASP A 421 10.18 6.32 -32.90
N LYS A 422 10.50 7.43 -33.61
CA LYS A 422 9.47 8.22 -34.28
C LYS A 422 8.76 7.44 -35.37
N ASP A 423 9.42 6.46 -35.95
CA ASP A 423 8.85 5.65 -37.02
C ASP A 423 8.26 4.32 -36.54
N GLY A 424 8.37 4.02 -35.23
CA GLY A 424 7.70 2.93 -34.55
C GLY A 424 8.20 1.56 -34.98
N ASP A 425 9.47 1.44 -35.35
CA ASP A 425 10.07 0.19 -35.81
C ASP A 425 10.63 -0.68 -34.67
N GLY A 426 10.66 -0.14 -33.46
CA GLY A 426 11.09 -0.81 -32.24
C GLY A 426 12.50 -0.42 -31.79
N TYR A 427 13.25 0.36 -32.57
CA TYR A 427 14.60 0.80 -32.23
C TYR A 427 14.64 2.28 -31.91
N ILE A 428 15.07 2.60 -30.69
CA ILE A 428 15.16 3.99 -30.28
C ILE A 428 16.25 4.75 -31.05
N LEU A 429 16.04 6.05 -31.28
CA LEU A 429 16.98 6.97 -31.93
C LEU A 429 18.41 6.91 -31.36
N PHE A 430 18.60 6.51 -30.08
CA PHE A 430 19.94 6.27 -29.56
C PHE A 430 20.65 5.09 -30.26
N TYR A 431 19.97 3.95 -30.37
CA TYR A 431 20.48 2.78 -31.07
C TYR A 431 20.70 3.06 -32.54
N GLU A 432 19.75 3.71 -33.17
CA GLU A 432 19.85 4.04 -34.58
C GLU A 432 21.01 4.98 -34.91
N ASN A 433 21.26 5.99 -34.05
CA ASN A 433 22.43 6.87 -34.21
C ASN A 433 23.76 6.11 -34.06
N ILE A 434 23.81 5.05 -33.26
CA ILE A 434 25.04 4.27 -33.04
C ILE A 434 25.22 3.22 -34.14
N CYS A 435 24.12 2.60 -34.58
CA CYS A 435 24.11 1.56 -35.61
C CYS A 435 23.96 2.11 -37.03
N ASP A 436 24.05 3.43 -37.22
CA ASP A 436 23.96 4.13 -38.51
C ASP A 436 22.63 3.86 -39.27
N SER A 437 21.50 3.79 -38.55
CA SER A 437 20.14 3.65 -39.09
C SER A 437 19.33 4.95 -38.96
N ASN A 438 18.02 4.96 -39.24
CA ASN A 438 17.25 6.21 -39.38
C ASN A 438 15.82 6.18 -38.82
N ASP A 439 15.67 6.82 -37.65
CA ASP A 439 14.49 7.22 -36.87
C ASP A 439 13.38 8.03 -37.57
N LEU A 440 13.31 7.97 -38.90
CA LEU A 440 12.29 8.60 -39.72
C LEU A 440 11.84 7.68 -40.87
N ASP A 441 12.35 6.45 -40.92
CA ASP A 441 12.04 5.42 -41.90
C ASP A 441 12.08 4.03 -41.24
N ALA A 442 10.90 3.54 -40.83
CA ALA A 442 10.70 2.23 -40.19
C ALA A 442 11.15 0.99 -41.00
N ASN A 443 11.76 1.18 -42.17
CA ASN A 443 12.38 0.11 -42.96
C ASN A 443 13.91 0.13 -42.85
N ASP A 444 14.50 1.13 -42.22
CA ASP A 444 15.92 1.32 -41.98
C ASP A 444 16.23 0.95 -40.52
N ILE A 445 16.00 -0.33 -40.19
CA ILE A 445 16.27 -0.88 -38.85
C ILE A 445 17.75 -1.25 -38.68
N PRO A 446 18.31 -1.13 -37.46
CA PRO A 446 19.57 -1.77 -37.09
C PRO A 446 19.57 -3.28 -37.32
N LEU A 447 20.76 -3.88 -37.44
CA LEU A 447 20.90 -5.34 -37.39
C LEU A 447 20.73 -5.79 -35.93
N ASP A 448 19.94 -6.84 -35.75
CA ASP A 448 19.59 -7.46 -34.47
C ASP A 448 19.42 -8.95 -34.75
N THR A 449 20.39 -9.73 -34.30
CA THR A 449 20.58 -11.13 -34.71
C THR A 449 19.63 -12.08 -33.97
N ASP A 450 19.34 -11.83 -32.70
CA ASP A 450 18.44 -12.64 -31.88
C ASP A 450 17.01 -12.08 -31.74
N LEU A 451 16.79 -10.84 -32.18
CA LEU A 451 15.52 -10.12 -32.16
C LEU A 451 15.03 -9.78 -30.75
N ASP A 452 15.94 -9.45 -29.83
CA ASP A 452 15.61 -8.99 -28.49
C ASP A 452 15.40 -7.46 -28.35
N PHE A 453 15.53 -6.73 -29.48
CA PHE A 453 15.47 -5.27 -29.62
C PHE A 453 16.70 -4.50 -29.12
N ILE A 454 17.80 -5.19 -28.86
CA ILE A 454 19.13 -4.61 -28.68
C ILE A 454 19.93 -4.92 -29.97
N PRO A 455 20.30 -3.89 -30.76
CA PRO A 455 21.06 -4.16 -31.97
C PRO A 455 22.47 -4.70 -31.71
N ASP A 456 22.97 -5.56 -32.59
CA ASP A 456 24.32 -6.16 -32.55
C ASP A 456 25.45 -5.12 -32.33
N CYS A 457 25.22 -3.87 -32.74
CA CYS A 457 26.23 -2.82 -32.63
C CYS A 457 26.44 -2.33 -31.18
N VAL A 458 25.50 -2.64 -30.28
CA VAL A 458 25.49 -2.27 -28.85
C VAL A 458 25.18 -3.44 -27.93
N ASP A 459 24.69 -4.55 -28.46
CA ASP A 459 24.59 -5.81 -27.76
C ASP A 459 26.00 -6.35 -27.42
N THR A 460 26.06 -7.17 -26.39
CA THR A 460 27.27 -7.86 -25.97
C THR A 460 27.16 -9.37 -26.11
N ASP A 461 26.00 -9.90 -26.51
CA ASP A 461 25.70 -11.31 -26.76
C ASP A 461 24.69 -11.38 -27.93
N ASP A 462 25.18 -11.10 -29.15
CA ASP A 462 24.35 -10.83 -30.35
C ASP A 462 23.37 -11.99 -30.72
N ASP A 463 23.63 -13.22 -30.29
CA ASP A 463 22.80 -14.39 -30.58
C ASP A 463 22.10 -15.01 -29.34
N ASN A 464 22.28 -14.39 -28.17
CA ASN A 464 21.72 -14.75 -26.87
C ASN A 464 21.96 -16.23 -26.48
N ASP A 465 23.12 -16.79 -26.83
CA ASP A 465 23.51 -18.15 -26.44
C ASP A 465 24.03 -18.25 -24.99
N GLY A 466 24.30 -17.10 -24.36
CA GLY A 466 24.78 -16.95 -22.99
C GLY A 466 26.29 -16.68 -22.89
N TYR A 467 27.00 -16.49 -23.99
CA TYR A 467 28.39 -16.08 -24.04
C TYR A 467 28.53 -14.72 -24.74
N SER A 468 29.30 -13.81 -24.15
CA SER A 468 29.48 -12.51 -24.78
C SER A 468 30.35 -12.55 -26.03
N ASP A 469 30.15 -11.63 -26.99
CA ASP A 469 30.94 -11.57 -28.22
C ASP A 469 32.44 -11.47 -27.93
N GLU A 470 32.82 -10.79 -26.82
CA GLU A 470 34.22 -10.75 -26.38
C GLU A 470 34.73 -12.16 -26.02
N TYR A 471 33.96 -12.97 -25.32
CA TYR A 471 34.37 -14.34 -24.96
C TYR A 471 34.42 -15.25 -26.18
N GLU A 472 33.50 -15.06 -27.12
CA GLU A 472 33.43 -15.82 -28.35
C GLU A 472 34.56 -15.50 -29.32
N ASP A 473 34.89 -14.22 -29.51
CA ASP A 473 36.09 -13.77 -30.22
C ASP A 473 37.37 -14.38 -29.64
N ILE A 474 37.39 -14.61 -28.32
CA ILE A 474 38.51 -15.24 -27.63
C ILE A 474 38.53 -16.75 -27.85
N ALA A 475 37.37 -17.38 -27.86
CA ALA A 475 37.17 -18.82 -28.01
C ALA A 475 37.17 -19.29 -29.48
N GLU A 476 37.19 -18.35 -30.43
CA GLU A 476 37.06 -18.61 -31.87
C GLU A 476 35.70 -19.25 -32.24
N SER A 477 34.62 -18.90 -31.50
CA SER A 477 33.22 -19.13 -31.90
C SER A 477 32.68 -17.95 -32.73
N ASP A 478 31.49 -18.13 -33.30
CA ASP A 478 30.80 -17.14 -34.14
C ASP A 478 29.70 -16.47 -33.32
N PRO A 479 29.82 -15.17 -33.00
CA PRO A 479 28.87 -14.48 -32.12
C PRO A 479 27.49 -14.22 -32.72
N LEU A 480 27.28 -14.60 -33.98
CA LEU A 480 26.01 -14.41 -34.69
C LEU A 480 25.29 -15.75 -34.94
N ASP A 481 25.73 -16.84 -34.33
CA ASP A 481 25.21 -18.19 -34.56
C ASP A 481 25.06 -18.94 -33.23
N VAL A 482 23.84 -18.92 -32.69
CA VAL A 482 23.45 -19.56 -31.42
C VAL A 482 23.83 -21.05 -31.28
N ASP A 483 24.12 -21.73 -32.39
CA ASP A 483 24.59 -23.13 -32.38
C ASP A 483 26.14 -23.24 -32.25
N SER A 484 26.87 -22.12 -32.22
CA SER A 484 28.32 -22.00 -32.24
C SER A 484 28.94 -21.82 -30.85
N LEU A 485 28.55 -22.63 -29.88
CA LEU A 485 29.03 -22.47 -28.49
C LEU A 485 30.56 -22.58 -28.31
N PRO A 486 31.17 -21.73 -27.48
CA PRO A 486 32.53 -21.90 -26.96
C PRO A 486 32.78 -23.26 -26.31
N LEU A 487 34.03 -23.75 -26.38
CA LEU A 487 34.43 -24.93 -25.61
C LEU A 487 34.61 -24.58 -24.12
N ASP A 488 33.78 -25.18 -23.28
CA ASP A 488 33.84 -25.12 -21.82
C ASP A 488 33.93 -26.57 -21.27
N THR A 489 35.12 -26.96 -20.82
CA THR A 489 35.45 -28.34 -20.45
C THR A 489 34.83 -28.76 -19.11
N ASP A 490 34.70 -27.85 -18.15
CA ASP A 490 34.17 -28.14 -16.80
C ASP A 490 32.79 -27.56 -16.50
N GLN A 491 32.21 -26.83 -17.46
CA GLN A 491 30.82 -26.36 -17.50
C GLN A 491 30.51 -25.39 -16.36
N ASP A 492 31.43 -24.46 -16.14
CA ASP A 492 31.34 -23.46 -15.10
C ASP A 492 30.89 -22.08 -15.62
N GLY A 493 30.76 -21.94 -16.93
CA GLY A 493 30.35 -20.69 -17.59
C GLY A 493 31.52 -19.85 -18.10
N LEU A 494 32.77 -20.29 -17.91
CA LEU A 494 33.96 -19.61 -18.41
C LEU A 494 34.67 -20.48 -19.48
N PRO A 495 34.71 -20.08 -20.77
CA PRO A 495 35.31 -20.91 -21.81
C PRO A 495 36.82 -21.19 -21.59
N ASP A 496 37.30 -22.38 -21.98
CA ASP A 496 38.70 -22.84 -21.82
C ASP A 496 39.74 -21.80 -22.31
N ALA A 497 39.40 -21.11 -23.40
CA ALA A 497 40.23 -20.09 -24.03
C ALA A 497 40.30 -18.80 -23.19
N VAL A 498 39.19 -18.41 -22.55
CA VAL A 498 39.09 -17.27 -21.64
C VAL A 498 39.80 -17.57 -20.33
N GLU A 499 39.63 -18.77 -19.79
CA GLU A 499 40.32 -19.25 -18.59
C GLU A 499 41.84 -19.24 -18.74
N SER A 500 42.33 -19.68 -19.91
CA SER A 500 43.75 -19.61 -20.25
C SER A 500 44.29 -18.16 -20.19
N ARG A 501 43.46 -17.15 -20.50
CA ARG A 501 43.81 -15.73 -20.39
C ARG A 501 43.67 -15.20 -18.96
N LYS A 502 42.60 -15.57 -18.24
CA LYS A 502 42.34 -15.18 -16.84
C LYS A 502 43.26 -15.91 -15.84
N ARG A 503 43.92 -16.98 -16.28
CA ARG A 503 44.79 -17.88 -15.49
C ARG A 503 44.02 -18.68 -14.43
N THR A 504 42.82 -19.10 -14.77
CA THR A 504 42.02 -20.13 -14.09
C THR A 504 42.33 -21.51 -14.70
N ASP A 505 41.81 -22.59 -14.12
CA ASP A 505 42.10 -23.97 -14.53
C ASP A 505 40.93 -24.60 -15.31
N PRO A 506 41.07 -24.86 -16.64
CA PRO A 506 39.99 -25.36 -17.50
C PRO A 506 39.44 -26.76 -17.25
N ASN A 507 39.75 -27.34 -16.10
CA ASN A 507 39.21 -28.63 -15.70
C ASN A 507 38.74 -28.58 -14.24
N ASN A 508 38.66 -27.39 -13.66
CA ASN A 508 38.27 -27.13 -12.29
C ASN A 508 37.31 -25.93 -12.22
N PRO A 509 36.00 -26.17 -12.01
CA PRO A 509 34.95 -25.16 -12.14
C PRO A 509 34.90 -24.13 -10.99
N ASP A 510 35.96 -24.03 -10.19
CA ASP A 510 36.14 -23.15 -9.01
C ASP A 510 37.64 -23.16 -8.68
N THR A 511 38.40 -22.32 -9.39
CA THR A 511 39.86 -22.32 -9.39
C THR A 511 40.46 -22.08 -8.01
N ASP A 512 39.83 -21.26 -7.18
CA ASP A 512 40.37 -20.88 -5.87
C ASP A 512 39.70 -21.56 -4.68
N GLY A 513 38.58 -22.25 -4.91
CA GLY A 513 37.93 -23.17 -3.98
C GLY A 513 37.05 -22.45 -2.96
N ASP A 514 36.52 -21.27 -3.28
CA ASP A 514 35.71 -20.47 -2.37
C ASP A 514 34.21 -20.82 -2.41
N GLY A 515 33.80 -21.61 -3.40
CA GLY A 515 32.45 -22.10 -3.59
C GLY A 515 31.63 -21.34 -4.65
N VAL A 516 32.20 -20.36 -5.34
CA VAL A 516 31.65 -19.70 -6.53
C VAL A 516 32.38 -20.23 -7.77
N LYS A 517 31.66 -20.38 -8.89
CA LYS A 517 32.26 -20.86 -10.14
C LYS A 517 33.09 -19.77 -10.80
N ASP A 518 34.11 -20.11 -11.60
CA ASP A 518 34.97 -19.08 -12.20
C ASP A 518 34.21 -18.17 -13.18
N GLY A 519 33.16 -18.70 -13.83
CA GLY A 519 32.24 -17.94 -14.68
C GLY A 519 31.36 -16.93 -13.90
N ASP A 520 31.06 -17.22 -12.64
CA ASP A 520 30.20 -16.40 -11.76
C ASP A 520 31.01 -15.52 -10.77
N ASP A 521 32.34 -15.62 -10.78
CA ASP A 521 33.24 -14.98 -9.81
C ASP A 521 34.00 -13.78 -10.42
N GLU A 522 33.91 -12.61 -9.79
CA GLU A 522 34.67 -11.41 -10.19
C GLU A 522 36.18 -11.57 -9.90
N TYR A 523 36.52 -12.43 -8.94
CA TYR A 523 37.87 -12.69 -8.44
C TYR A 523 38.21 -14.20 -8.35
N PRO A 524 38.18 -14.96 -9.48
CA PRO A 524 38.28 -16.44 -9.53
C PRO A 524 39.67 -17.02 -9.18
N ARG A 525 40.49 -16.24 -8.48
CA ARG A 525 41.86 -16.56 -8.06
C ARG A 525 42.17 -16.03 -6.67
N ASP A 526 41.23 -15.39 -5.99
CA ASP A 526 41.36 -14.90 -4.61
C ASP A 526 40.21 -15.43 -3.75
N PRO A 527 40.44 -16.50 -2.96
CA PRO A 527 39.38 -17.18 -2.22
C PRO A 527 38.87 -16.41 -0.99
N ASN A 528 39.13 -15.11 -0.93
CA ASN A 528 38.69 -14.19 0.11
C ASN A 528 37.84 -13.04 -0.44
N ARG A 529 37.52 -13.06 -1.75
CA ARG A 529 36.74 -12.05 -2.46
C ARG A 529 35.80 -12.77 -3.42
N ASN A 530 34.59 -12.26 -3.52
CA ASN A 530 33.55 -12.72 -4.43
C ASN A 530 33.07 -11.50 -5.20
#